data_AF-A0A2Y9HJ57-F1
#
_entry.id   AF-A0A2Y9HJ57-F1
#
_cell.length_a   1.000
_cell.length_b   1.000
_cell.length_c   1.000
_cell.angle_alpha   90.00
_cell.angle_beta   90.00
_cell.angle_gamma   90.00
#
_symmetry.space_group_name_H-M   'P 1'
#
loop_
_entity.id
_entity.type
_entity.pdbx_description
1 polymer ?
#
loop_
_entity_poly.entity_id
_entity_poly.type
_entity_poly.pdbx_seq_one_letter_code
_entity_poly.pdbx_strand_id
1 'polypeptide(L)'
;MPRSLHAAAVLLLLCLKEQPAGPAPLNGSKWSYFGPDGEKSWSKKYPSCGGVLQSPIDLHSDILQYDASLVPLGFQGYNVSANEQFILINDGHSVRLNLTPDMHLQGLGSRYTATQLHLHWGNQNDPHGSEHTVGGKHFAAELHIVHYNSDLYPNSSTASNKSEGLAVLAVLMEMGSFNPSYDKIFRHLQDVRYKGQEVLIPGFSIEELLPERPDEYYRYKGSLTTPPCHPTVLWTVFRNPVQISQEQLLALETALYYTHVDDPSPREMVNNFRQVQEFEERQVYISFRQALQMILVQVCEPLLENDYSLKMALSTPASSAKPKTRTREQKWGNYILLWQITQLSLDFASKCHGMRRMQGKGECNACSLPLPQALSFQWSWLAFLASVLSWQCPFGSSEERRVAKKVTTKESFTNRPSRRRLRPMPEAPELPGTSKEGLCFGHYTLWLPRHLKYLRVL
;
A
#
# COMPACT_ATOMS: atom_id res chain seq x y z
N MET A 1 57.83 -17.98 65.94
CA MET A 1 56.93 -16.94 66.48
C MET A 1 57.60 -15.59 66.33
N PRO A 2 56.90 -14.47 66.08
CA PRO A 2 55.44 -14.24 65.92
C PRO A 2 55.04 -13.93 64.45
N ARG A 3 53.88 -14.37 63.92
CA ARG A 3 52.46 -13.91 64.09
C ARG A 3 52.23 -12.50 63.49
N SER A 4 51.46 -12.36 62.40
CA SER A 4 49.99 -12.08 62.43
C SER A 4 49.49 -12.00 60.98
N LEU A 5 48.68 -12.94 60.46
CA LEU A 5 47.20 -13.01 60.45
C LEU A 5 46.50 -12.10 59.41
N HIS A 6 45.57 -12.75 58.67
CA HIS A 6 44.53 -12.28 57.73
C HIS A 6 44.93 -12.29 56.24
N ALA A 7 44.56 -13.28 55.42
CA ALA A 7 43.26 -13.86 55.05
C ALA A 7 42.65 -13.24 53.78
N ALA A 8 42.26 -14.16 52.89
CA ALA A 8 41.22 -14.08 51.86
C ALA A 8 41.50 -13.24 50.59
N ALA A 9 41.75 -14.00 49.52
CA ALA A 9 41.43 -13.62 48.15
C ALA A 9 39.95 -13.22 48.03
N VAL A 10 39.68 -12.07 47.42
CA VAL A 10 38.36 -11.73 46.88
C VAL A 10 38.48 -11.68 45.37
N LEU A 11 38.14 -12.82 44.77
CA LEU A 11 37.79 -12.95 43.36
C LEU A 11 36.57 -12.05 43.13
N LEU A 12 36.72 -10.92 42.44
CA LEU A 12 35.60 -10.07 42.06
C LEU A 12 34.83 -10.74 40.92
N LEU A 13 34.04 -11.76 41.26
CA LEU A 13 32.96 -12.27 40.43
C LEU A 13 31.96 -11.12 40.27
N LEU A 14 31.89 -10.55 39.06
CA LEU A 14 30.77 -9.75 38.60
C LEU A 14 29.53 -10.66 38.55
N CYS A 15 28.92 -10.90 39.71
CA CYS A 15 27.55 -11.37 39.78
C CYS A 15 26.68 -10.23 39.26
N LEU A 16 26.39 -10.26 37.94
CA LEU A 16 25.17 -9.68 37.44
C LEU A 16 24.04 -10.34 38.23
N LYS A 17 23.49 -9.60 39.20
CA LYS A 17 22.21 -9.97 39.81
C LYS A 17 21.19 -9.96 38.68
N GLU A 18 20.95 -11.12 38.08
CA GLU A 18 19.65 -11.40 37.48
C GLU A 18 18.63 -11.14 38.59
N GLN A 19 17.95 -10.00 38.49
CA GLN A 19 16.77 -9.81 39.31
C GLN A 19 15.76 -10.84 38.80
N PRO A 20 15.21 -11.70 39.68
CA PRO A 20 14.09 -12.52 39.28
C PRO A 20 13.01 -11.56 38.80
N ALA A 21 12.63 -11.69 37.53
CA ALA A 21 11.48 -10.98 36.99
C ALA A 21 10.29 -11.37 37.87
N GLY A 22 9.91 -10.48 38.78
CA GLY A 22 8.73 -10.67 39.60
C GLY A 22 7.53 -10.86 38.67
N PRO A 23 6.55 -11.70 39.05
CA PRO A 23 5.32 -11.81 38.27
C PRO A 23 4.74 -10.40 38.09
N ALA A 24 4.46 -10.05 36.84
CA ALA A 24 3.82 -8.79 36.50
C ALA A 24 2.56 -8.62 37.37
N PRO A 25 2.33 -7.44 37.97
CA PRO A 25 1.18 -7.25 38.83
C PRO A 25 -0.11 -7.53 38.06
N LEU A 26 -0.99 -8.34 38.67
CA LEU A 26 -2.37 -8.63 38.27
C LEU A 26 -3.25 -7.38 38.40
N ASN A 27 -2.94 -6.31 37.68
CA ASN A 27 -3.79 -5.13 37.52
C ASN A 27 -3.73 -4.70 36.04
N GLY A 28 -4.72 -5.19 35.28
CA GLY A 28 -4.76 -5.14 33.83
C GLY A 28 -4.69 -3.73 33.22
N SER A 29 -3.73 -3.57 32.31
CA SER A 29 -3.61 -2.52 31.26
C SER A 29 -3.90 -1.07 31.69
N LYS A 30 -2.91 -0.38 32.26
CA LYS A 30 -2.96 1.08 32.52
C LYS A 30 -2.47 1.90 31.31
N TRP A 31 -2.97 1.59 30.11
CA TRP A 31 -2.75 2.33 28.86
C TRP A 31 -4.04 2.43 28.06
N SER A 32 -4.17 3.45 27.21
CA SER A 32 -5.28 3.66 26.28
C SER A 32 -4.78 4.32 24.99
N TYR A 33 -5.63 4.44 23.97
CA TYR A 33 -5.32 5.22 22.76
C TYR A 33 -5.57 6.73 22.96
N PHE A 34 -6.38 7.11 23.93
CA PHE A 34 -6.82 8.49 24.17
C PHE A 34 -6.59 8.94 25.62
N GLY A 35 -6.64 10.27 25.84
CA GLY A 35 -6.55 10.86 27.17
C GLY A 35 -5.15 10.80 27.80
N PRO A 36 -5.04 10.94 29.14
CA PRO A 36 -3.74 11.04 29.83
C PRO A 36 -2.84 9.80 29.69
N ASP A 37 -3.44 8.61 29.58
CA ASP A 37 -2.77 7.33 29.36
C ASP A 37 -2.68 6.94 27.85
N GLY A 38 -2.95 7.90 26.96
CA GLY A 38 -2.86 7.79 25.50
C GLY A 38 -1.45 7.49 24.96
N GLU A 39 -1.33 7.22 23.66
CA GLU A 39 -0.09 6.80 23.00
C GLU A 39 1.13 7.69 23.27
N LYS A 40 0.94 9.01 23.32
CA LYS A 40 2.01 9.99 23.63
C LYS A 40 2.59 9.82 25.04
N SER A 41 1.89 9.13 25.94
CA SER A 41 2.31 8.84 27.31
C SER A 41 2.84 7.41 27.49
N TRP A 42 2.74 6.52 26.49
CA TRP A 42 3.09 5.09 26.66
C TRP A 42 4.54 4.90 27.09
N SER A 43 5.48 5.68 26.54
CA SER A 43 6.91 5.60 26.85
C SER A 43 7.25 5.81 28.33
N LYS A 44 6.37 6.47 29.10
CA LYS A 44 6.56 6.69 30.55
C LYS A 44 6.57 5.39 31.36
N LYS A 45 5.76 4.41 30.96
CA LYS A 45 5.66 3.08 31.61
C LYS A 45 6.27 1.98 30.76
N TYR A 46 6.32 2.17 29.45
CA TYR A 46 6.80 1.21 28.47
C TYR A 46 7.91 1.85 27.64
N PRO A 47 9.16 1.90 28.13
CA PRO A 47 10.23 2.67 27.51
C PRO A 47 10.48 2.36 26.03
N SER A 48 10.28 1.11 25.60
CA SER A 48 10.42 0.73 24.19
C SER A 48 9.46 1.49 23.26
N CYS A 49 8.32 2.01 23.75
CA CYS A 49 7.41 2.81 22.94
C CYS A 49 7.99 4.16 22.48
N GLY A 50 9.05 4.66 23.14
CA GLY A 50 9.85 5.80 22.69
C GLY A 50 11.21 5.40 22.11
N GLY A 51 11.39 4.10 21.80
CA GLY A 51 12.63 3.54 21.30
C GLY A 51 12.75 3.56 19.77
N VAL A 52 13.68 2.76 19.27
CA VAL A 52 13.90 2.58 17.83
C VAL A 52 12.95 1.54 17.24
N LEU A 53 12.95 1.48 15.90
CA LEU A 53 12.19 0.49 15.11
C LEU A 53 10.68 0.48 15.40
N GLN A 54 10.09 1.63 15.77
CA GLN A 54 8.66 1.68 16.05
C GLN A 54 7.81 1.44 14.80
N SER A 55 6.64 0.87 15.04
CA SER A 55 5.52 0.65 14.12
C SER A 55 4.24 1.29 14.68
N PRO A 56 3.25 1.62 13.83
CA PRO A 56 3.20 1.44 12.37
C PRO A 56 3.97 2.53 11.62
N ILE A 57 4.06 2.43 10.29
CA ILE A 57 4.78 3.38 9.42
C ILE A 57 3.97 3.71 8.16
N ASP A 58 4.33 4.80 7.47
CA ASP A 58 3.82 5.10 6.13
C ASP A 58 4.66 4.41 5.04
N LEU A 59 3.99 3.62 4.22
CA LEU A 59 4.55 2.87 3.09
C LEU A 59 4.45 3.74 1.82
N HIS A 60 5.47 4.56 1.58
CA HIS A 60 5.51 5.52 0.46
C HIS A 60 6.71 5.28 -0.47
N SER A 61 6.61 5.72 -1.72
CA SER A 61 7.54 5.37 -2.81
C SER A 61 9.01 5.56 -2.51
N ASP A 62 9.37 6.57 -1.72
CA ASP A 62 10.75 7.00 -1.52
C ASP A 62 11.57 6.03 -0.66
N ILE A 63 10.89 5.16 0.10
CA ILE A 63 11.52 4.17 1.00
C ILE A 63 11.37 2.73 0.49
N LEU A 64 10.68 2.50 -0.62
CA LEU A 64 10.41 1.17 -1.15
C LEU A 64 11.57 0.67 -2.02
N GLN A 65 12.08 -0.52 -1.71
CA GLN A 65 13.10 -1.19 -2.50
C GLN A 65 12.64 -2.60 -2.90
N TYR A 66 12.65 -2.90 -4.19
CA TYR A 66 12.37 -4.25 -4.66
C TYR A 66 13.46 -5.23 -4.21
N ASP A 67 13.04 -6.35 -3.64
CA ASP A 67 13.92 -7.44 -3.22
C ASP A 67 13.42 -8.77 -3.79
N ALA A 68 14.19 -9.32 -4.72
CA ALA A 68 13.87 -10.58 -5.39
C ALA A 68 14.00 -11.81 -4.47
N SER A 69 14.59 -11.67 -3.28
CA SER A 69 14.68 -12.74 -2.28
C SER A 69 13.38 -12.93 -1.50
N LEU A 70 12.44 -11.98 -1.59
CA LEU A 70 11.12 -12.07 -0.96
C LEU A 70 10.23 -13.04 -1.75
N VAL A 71 10.21 -14.29 -1.30
CA VAL A 71 9.39 -15.37 -1.86
C VAL A 71 7.97 -15.36 -1.31
N PRO A 72 6.99 -15.99 -1.98
CA PRO A 72 5.66 -16.22 -1.43
C PRO A 72 5.72 -16.93 -0.08
N LEU A 73 4.89 -16.49 0.87
CA LEU A 73 4.75 -17.16 2.17
C LEU A 73 3.88 -18.41 2.04
N GLY A 74 4.24 -19.45 2.79
CA GLY A 74 3.39 -20.64 2.94
C GLY A 74 2.51 -20.52 4.19
N PHE A 75 1.19 -20.65 4.03
CA PHE A 75 0.21 -20.58 5.12
C PHE A 75 -0.22 -22.00 5.52
N GLN A 76 0.44 -22.59 6.52
CA GLN A 76 0.18 -23.97 6.93
C GLN A 76 -0.79 -24.03 8.10
N GLY A 77 -1.75 -24.95 8.06
CA GLY A 77 -2.75 -25.12 9.12
C GLY A 77 -3.77 -23.96 9.21
N TYR A 78 -3.86 -23.12 8.17
CA TYR A 78 -4.81 -22.00 8.14
C TYR A 78 -6.26 -22.43 7.90
N ASN A 79 -6.47 -23.58 7.25
CA ASN A 79 -7.78 -24.16 7.04
C ASN A 79 -8.20 -25.00 8.26
N VAL A 80 -8.89 -24.37 9.21
CA VAL A 80 -9.33 -25.02 10.45
C VAL A 80 -10.73 -25.61 10.28
N SER A 81 -10.91 -26.83 10.79
CA SER A 81 -12.18 -27.56 10.70
C SER A 81 -13.30 -26.85 11.46
N ALA A 82 -14.51 -26.84 10.90
CA ALA A 82 -15.70 -26.31 11.59
C ALA A 82 -16.09 -27.08 12.87
N ASN A 83 -15.52 -28.27 13.08
CA ASN A 83 -15.69 -29.04 14.32
C ASN A 83 -14.75 -28.58 15.44
N GLU A 84 -13.71 -27.81 15.11
CA GLU A 84 -12.87 -27.15 16.09
C GLU A 84 -13.46 -25.78 16.48
N GLN A 85 -12.97 -25.21 17.57
CA GLN A 85 -13.47 -23.94 18.10
C GLN A 85 -12.32 -22.98 18.34
N PHE A 86 -12.53 -21.73 17.94
CA PHE A 86 -11.70 -20.61 18.36
C PHE A 86 -12.37 -19.88 19.52
N ILE A 87 -11.54 -19.21 20.33
CA ILE A 87 -12.04 -18.31 21.38
C ILE A 87 -11.89 -16.87 20.87
N LEU A 88 -13.02 -16.18 20.72
CA LEU A 88 -13.08 -14.74 20.41
C LEU A 88 -13.24 -13.98 21.72
N ILE A 89 -12.42 -12.95 21.94
CA ILE A 89 -12.31 -12.24 23.21
C ILE A 89 -12.25 -10.74 22.94
N ASN A 90 -13.01 -9.95 23.70
CA ASN A 90 -12.74 -8.52 23.84
C ASN A 90 -11.74 -8.33 24.99
N ASP A 91 -10.48 -8.01 24.67
CA ASP A 91 -9.43 -7.83 25.68
C ASP A 91 -9.39 -6.41 26.29
N GLY A 92 -10.32 -5.56 25.87
CA GLY A 92 -10.40 -4.16 26.27
C GLY A 92 -9.47 -3.25 25.50
N HIS A 93 -8.87 -3.69 24.40
CA HIS A 93 -8.09 -2.88 23.44
C HIS A 93 -8.39 -3.24 21.98
N SER A 94 -8.80 -4.48 21.73
CA SER A 94 -9.31 -4.96 20.44
C SER A 94 -10.26 -6.14 20.65
N VAL A 95 -10.82 -6.64 19.55
CA VAL A 95 -11.38 -7.99 19.48
C VAL A 95 -10.31 -8.94 18.95
N ARG A 96 -10.04 -10.00 19.72
CA ARG A 96 -8.93 -10.92 19.49
C ARG A 96 -9.45 -12.35 19.37
N LEU A 97 -9.00 -13.06 18.33
CA LEU A 97 -9.30 -14.47 18.13
C LEU A 97 -8.04 -15.29 18.45
N ASN A 98 -8.14 -16.27 19.35
CA ASN A 98 -7.06 -17.21 19.63
C ASN A 98 -6.90 -18.17 18.45
N LEU A 99 -5.67 -18.35 17.96
CA LEU A 99 -5.34 -19.25 16.85
C LEU A 99 -4.68 -20.53 17.36
N THR A 100 -4.79 -21.60 16.58
CA THR A 100 -4.26 -22.92 16.95
C THR A 100 -2.74 -23.00 16.76
N PRO A 101 -2.01 -23.77 17.58
CA PRO A 101 -0.55 -23.89 17.48
C PRO A 101 -0.07 -24.69 16.26
N ASP A 102 -0.97 -25.39 15.56
CA ASP A 102 -0.67 -26.09 14.32
C ASP A 102 -0.51 -25.11 13.14
N MET A 103 -1.13 -23.93 13.24
CA MET A 103 -1.05 -22.87 12.25
C MET A 103 0.32 -22.19 12.28
N HIS A 104 0.98 -22.09 11.12
CA HIS A 104 2.30 -21.45 11.04
C HIS A 104 2.65 -20.94 9.65
N LEU A 105 3.60 -20.00 9.61
CA LEU A 105 4.21 -19.49 8.38
C LEU A 105 5.42 -20.32 7.99
N GLN A 106 5.58 -20.49 6.68
CA GLN A 106 6.81 -20.95 6.02
C GLN A 106 7.34 -19.86 5.08
N GLY A 107 8.66 -19.87 4.83
CA GLY A 107 9.32 -18.91 3.94
C GLY A 107 10.05 -17.76 4.64
N LEU A 108 10.18 -17.78 5.97
CA LEU A 108 10.85 -16.73 6.77
C LEU A 108 12.19 -17.16 7.39
N GLY A 109 12.77 -18.29 6.98
CA GLY A 109 14.01 -18.85 7.54
C GLY A 109 13.82 -19.62 8.86
N SER A 110 12.85 -19.23 9.69
CA SER A 110 12.34 -20.00 10.83
C SER A 110 10.85 -20.27 10.68
N ARG A 111 10.35 -21.27 11.41
CA ARG A 111 8.92 -21.48 11.62
C ARG A 111 8.36 -20.41 12.56
N TYR A 112 7.32 -19.72 12.11
CA TYR A 112 6.56 -18.77 12.92
C TYR A 112 5.16 -19.31 13.17
N THR A 113 4.89 -19.79 14.38
CA THR A 113 3.59 -20.36 14.78
C THR A 113 2.62 -19.27 15.19
N ALA A 114 1.36 -19.36 14.74
CA ALA A 114 0.31 -18.40 15.05
C ALA A 114 -0.04 -18.43 16.55
N THR A 115 -0.48 -17.28 17.06
CA THR A 115 -0.95 -17.16 18.44
C THR A 115 -2.32 -16.50 18.53
N GLN A 116 -2.56 -15.46 17.74
CA GLN A 116 -3.83 -14.75 17.70
C GLN A 116 -3.95 -13.94 16.41
N LEU A 117 -5.17 -13.49 16.12
CA LEU A 117 -5.40 -12.34 15.27
C LEU A 117 -6.25 -11.28 15.99
N HIS A 118 -6.15 -10.03 15.58
CA HIS A 118 -6.93 -8.91 16.12
C HIS A 118 -7.05 -7.77 15.11
N LEU A 119 -7.93 -6.80 15.37
CA LEU A 119 -8.26 -5.71 14.44
C LEU A 119 -7.99 -4.33 15.03
N HIS A 120 -7.71 -3.38 14.15
CA HIS A 120 -7.64 -1.94 14.42
C HIS A 120 -8.61 -1.21 13.48
N TRP A 121 -9.34 -0.22 14.00
CA TRP A 121 -10.35 0.52 13.26
C TRP A 121 -10.54 1.95 13.78
N GLY A 122 -11.22 2.76 12.98
CA GLY A 122 -11.50 4.16 13.25
C GLY A 122 -12.78 4.34 14.05
N ASN A 123 -13.62 5.26 13.58
CA ASN A 123 -14.95 5.51 14.12
C ASN A 123 -15.89 5.96 13.00
N GLN A 124 -17.20 5.89 13.23
CA GLN A 124 -18.20 6.22 12.21
C GLN A 124 -18.06 7.61 11.56
N ASN A 125 -17.54 8.60 12.29
CA ASN A 125 -17.38 9.97 11.78
C ASN A 125 -16.08 10.14 10.98
N ASP A 126 -15.10 9.27 11.20
CA ASP A 126 -13.83 9.21 10.47
C ASP A 126 -13.43 7.73 10.29
N PRO A 127 -13.99 7.06 9.28
CA PRO A 127 -13.86 5.60 9.09
C PRO A 127 -12.52 5.26 8.42
N HIS A 128 -11.42 5.80 8.94
CA HIS A 128 -10.05 5.59 8.49
C HIS A 128 -9.18 5.25 9.70
N GLY A 129 -9.09 3.97 10.07
CA GLY A 129 -8.35 3.53 11.25
C GLY A 129 -7.47 2.31 11.06
N SER A 130 -6.90 2.14 9.86
CA SER A 130 -5.72 1.28 9.72
C SER A 130 -4.54 1.84 10.50
N GLU A 131 -3.60 0.98 10.90
CA GLU A 131 -2.38 1.41 11.58
C GLU A 131 -1.33 1.87 10.55
N HIS A 132 -1.03 1.00 9.58
CA HIS A 132 -0.19 1.33 8.45
C HIS A 132 -0.93 2.25 7.48
N THR A 133 -0.14 3.10 6.81
CA THR A 133 -0.64 3.93 5.72
C THR A 133 0.12 3.63 4.43
N VAL A 134 -0.48 3.93 3.29
CA VAL A 134 0.17 3.81 1.98
C VAL A 134 0.11 5.16 1.29
N GLY A 135 1.27 5.80 1.12
CA GLY A 135 1.36 7.16 0.56
C GLY A 135 0.59 8.19 1.40
N GLY A 136 0.69 8.08 2.73
CA GLY A 136 0.06 8.96 3.71
C GLY A 136 -1.44 8.76 3.88
N LYS A 137 -2.02 7.69 3.32
CA LYS A 137 -3.45 7.39 3.42
C LYS A 137 -3.72 6.19 4.30
N HIS A 138 -4.62 6.38 5.26
CA HIS A 138 -5.22 5.30 6.03
C HIS A 138 -6.26 4.54 5.20
N PHE A 139 -6.37 3.26 5.51
CA PHE A 139 -7.45 2.37 5.13
C PHE A 139 -8.51 2.35 6.24
N ALA A 140 -9.66 1.73 6.00
CA ALA A 140 -10.79 1.77 6.94
C ALA A 140 -10.46 1.05 8.25
N ALA A 141 -9.85 -0.13 8.15
CA ALA A 141 -9.41 -0.96 9.26
C ALA A 141 -8.16 -1.76 8.87
N GLU A 142 -7.58 -2.46 9.83
CA GLU A 142 -6.43 -3.34 9.62
C GLU A 142 -6.51 -4.59 10.50
N LEU A 143 -6.28 -5.76 9.91
CA LEU A 143 -6.20 -7.04 10.61
C LEU A 143 -4.72 -7.39 10.81
N HIS A 144 -4.36 -7.78 12.03
CA HIS A 144 -3.06 -8.36 12.36
C HIS A 144 -3.20 -9.83 12.70
N ILE A 145 -2.43 -10.69 12.03
CA ILE A 145 -2.27 -12.10 12.39
C ILE A 145 -0.87 -12.28 12.99
N VAL A 146 -0.82 -12.53 14.29
CA VAL A 146 0.41 -12.54 15.08
C VAL A 146 0.96 -13.95 15.20
N HIS A 147 2.25 -14.08 14.90
CA HIS A 147 3.01 -15.31 15.01
C HIS A 147 4.26 -15.09 15.86
N TYR A 148 4.77 -16.17 16.45
CA TYR A 148 6.04 -16.17 17.17
C TYR A 148 6.99 -17.22 16.61
N ASN A 149 8.29 -16.96 16.68
CA ASN A 149 9.33 -17.90 16.24
C ASN A 149 9.35 -19.11 17.18
N SER A 150 8.77 -20.22 16.73
CA SER A 150 8.60 -21.45 17.52
C SER A 150 9.80 -22.39 17.42
N ASP A 151 10.73 -22.13 16.50
CA ASP A 151 12.02 -22.82 16.46
C ASP A 151 12.94 -22.32 17.59
N LEU A 152 12.83 -21.04 17.96
CA LEU A 152 13.71 -20.40 18.94
C LEU A 152 13.08 -20.23 20.33
N TYR A 153 11.75 -20.09 20.42
CA TYR A 153 11.07 -19.72 21.66
C TYR A 153 9.89 -20.64 21.96
N PRO A 154 9.62 -20.95 23.24
CA PRO A 154 8.58 -21.91 23.61
C PRO A 154 7.15 -21.35 23.51
N ASN A 155 6.99 -20.03 23.50
CA ASN A 155 5.69 -19.36 23.40
C ASN A 155 5.84 -17.88 23.01
N SER A 156 4.74 -17.28 22.56
CA SER A 156 4.69 -15.87 22.12
C SER A 156 5.06 -14.88 23.22
N SER A 157 4.69 -15.14 24.48
CA SER A 157 5.06 -14.29 25.63
C SER A 157 6.58 -14.18 25.77
N THR A 158 7.29 -15.31 25.73
CA THR A 158 8.76 -15.36 25.79
C THR A 158 9.39 -14.73 24.56
N ALA A 159 8.82 -14.95 23.38
CA ALA A 159 9.35 -14.44 22.12
C ALA A 159 9.18 -12.91 21.98
N SER A 160 8.13 -12.34 22.58
CA SER A 160 7.71 -10.95 22.35
C SER A 160 8.78 -9.89 22.61
N ASN A 161 9.75 -10.17 23.48
CA ASN A 161 10.86 -9.26 23.82
C ASN A 161 12.23 -9.75 23.34
N LYS A 162 12.28 -10.73 22.43
CA LYS A 162 13.50 -11.35 21.92
C LYS A 162 13.71 -11.07 20.43
N SER A 163 14.97 -11.15 20.01
CA SER A 163 15.36 -10.97 18.61
C SER A 163 14.61 -11.96 17.73
N GLU A 164 14.13 -11.50 16.56
CA GLU A 164 13.38 -12.35 15.62
C GLU A 164 12.17 -13.06 16.25
N GLY A 165 11.66 -12.53 17.37
CA GLY A 165 10.67 -13.18 18.19
C GLY A 165 9.31 -13.28 17.54
N LEU A 166 8.89 -12.26 16.79
CA LEU A 166 7.54 -12.17 16.24
C LEU A 166 7.56 -11.93 14.73
N ALA A 167 6.53 -12.46 14.05
CA ALA A 167 6.18 -12.09 12.68
C ALA A 167 4.69 -11.75 12.64
N VAL A 168 4.34 -10.63 12.02
CA VAL A 168 2.95 -10.18 11.91
C VAL A 168 2.59 -10.01 10.45
N LEU A 169 1.48 -10.61 10.05
CA LEU A 169 0.82 -10.33 8.78
C LEU A 169 -0.20 -9.20 9.01
N ALA A 170 -0.15 -8.16 8.19
CA ALA A 170 -1.10 -7.06 8.21
C ALA A 170 -1.92 -7.03 6.92
N VAL A 171 -3.25 -7.06 7.08
CA VAL A 171 -4.21 -6.95 5.98
C VAL A 171 -4.94 -5.61 6.11
N LEU A 172 -4.75 -4.74 5.13
CA LEU A 172 -5.46 -3.47 5.02
C LEU A 172 -6.90 -3.73 4.54
N MET A 173 -7.89 -3.04 5.11
CA MET A 173 -9.29 -3.19 4.74
C MET A 173 -9.87 -1.89 4.18
N GLU A 174 -10.58 -1.98 3.06
CA GLU A 174 -11.34 -0.86 2.51
C GLU A 174 -12.84 -1.18 2.49
N MET A 175 -13.65 -0.12 2.45
CA MET A 175 -15.09 -0.28 2.28
C MET A 175 -15.39 -0.69 0.84
N GLY A 176 -16.19 -1.75 0.66
CA GLY A 176 -16.55 -2.28 -0.64
C GLY A 176 -17.63 -3.36 -0.55
N SER A 177 -17.38 -4.50 -1.17
CA SER A 177 -18.31 -5.63 -1.18
C SER A 177 -18.43 -6.30 0.19
N PHE A 178 -19.60 -6.87 0.50
CA PHE A 178 -19.77 -7.72 1.68
C PHE A 178 -18.81 -8.91 1.63
N ASN A 179 -18.17 -9.19 2.76
CA ASN A 179 -17.16 -10.22 2.87
C ASN A 179 -17.63 -11.35 3.81
N PRO A 180 -18.05 -12.49 3.26
CA PRO A 180 -18.53 -13.62 4.06
C PRO A 180 -17.49 -14.18 5.03
N SER A 181 -16.21 -14.07 4.71
CA SER A 181 -15.13 -14.63 5.53
C SER A 181 -14.89 -13.80 6.79
N TYR A 182 -14.92 -12.47 6.67
CA TYR A 182 -14.89 -11.58 7.84
C TYR A 182 -16.18 -11.66 8.68
N ASP A 183 -17.34 -11.91 8.05
CA ASP A 183 -18.61 -12.09 8.76
C ASP A 183 -18.59 -13.27 9.73
N LYS A 184 -17.75 -14.29 9.48
CA LYS A 184 -17.54 -15.42 10.41
C LYS A 184 -17.06 -14.95 11.79
N ILE A 185 -16.36 -13.81 11.85
CA ILE A 185 -15.97 -13.11 13.09
C ILE A 185 -17.02 -12.05 13.46
N PHE A 186 -17.38 -11.17 12.51
CA PHE A 186 -18.14 -9.95 12.82
C PHE A 186 -19.56 -10.21 13.36
N ARG A 187 -20.20 -11.32 12.95
CA ARG A 187 -21.51 -11.71 13.49
C ARG A 187 -21.50 -12.02 15.00
N HIS A 188 -20.32 -12.24 15.58
CA HIS A 188 -20.12 -12.55 17.00
C HIS A 188 -19.69 -11.34 17.86
N LEU A 189 -19.54 -10.14 17.28
CA LEU A 189 -19.13 -8.95 18.05
C LEU A 189 -20.13 -8.59 19.15
N GLN A 190 -21.42 -8.88 18.94
CA GLN A 190 -22.47 -8.68 19.94
C GLN A 190 -22.38 -9.65 21.13
N ASP A 191 -21.63 -10.75 21.00
CA ASP A 191 -21.41 -11.72 22.09
C ASP A 191 -20.23 -11.30 22.99
N VAL A 192 -19.38 -10.37 22.54
CA VAL A 192 -18.16 -9.91 23.23
C VAL A 192 -18.10 -8.38 23.35
N ARG A 193 -19.24 -7.74 23.60
CA ARG A 193 -19.37 -6.27 23.61
C ARG A 193 -18.46 -5.59 24.63
N TYR A 194 -18.26 -6.18 25.79
CA TYR A 194 -17.52 -5.57 26.90
C TYR A 194 -16.20 -6.30 27.16
N LYS A 195 -15.25 -5.57 27.74
CA LYS A 195 -13.95 -6.11 28.13
C LYS A 195 -14.08 -7.36 29.01
N GLY A 196 -13.32 -8.38 28.65
CA GLY A 196 -13.26 -9.67 29.35
C GLY A 196 -14.36 -10.66 28.95
N GLN A 197 -15.28 -10.28 28.06
CA GLN A 197 -16.23 -11.23 27.49
C GLN A 197 -15.55 -12.10 26.43
N GLU A 198 -15.94 -13.37 26.41
CA GLU A 198 -15.41 -14.38 25.48
C GLU A 198 -16.56 -15.20 24.90
N VAL A 199 -16.42 -15.64 23.65
CA VAL A 199 -17.35 -16.54 22.97
C VAL A 199 -16.58 -17.57 22.14
N LEU A 200 -17.11 -18.78 22.05
CA LEU A 200 -16.58 -19.82 21.17
C LEU A 200 -17.20 -19.67 19.78
N ILE A 201 -16.36 -19.63 18.75
CA ILE A 201 -16.81 -19.59 17.35
C ILE A 201 -16.28 -20.82 16.59
N PRO A 202 -17.07 -21.41 15.66
CA PRO A 202 -16.60 -22.54 14.86
C PRO A 202 -15.35 -22.21 14.05
N GLY A 203 -14.48 -23.20 13.88
CA GLY A 203 -13.30 -23.10 13.02
C GLY A 203 -13.66 -22.79 11.57
N PHE A 204 -12.77 -22.07 10.90
CA PHE A 204 -12.89 -21.73 9.49
C PHE A 204 -11.50 -21.46 8.90
N SER A 205 -11.43 -21.33 7.58
CA SER A 205 -10.18 -20.97 6.91
C SER A 205 -9.78 -19.52 7.16
N ILE A 206 -8.71 -19.33 7.94
CA ILE A 206 -8.11 -18.01 8.20
C ILE A 206 -7.46 -17.45 6.93
N GLU A 207 -7.08 -18.31 5.98
CA GLU A 207 -6.50 -17.88 4.70
C GLU A 207 -7.49 -17.06 3.87
N GLU A 208 -8.80 -17.28 4.04
CA GLU A 208 -9.84 -16.46 3.39
C GLU A 208 -9.90 -15.02 3.90
N LEU A 209 -9.22 -14.70 5.01
CA LEU A 209 -9.10 -13.32 5.51
C LEU A 209 -7.97 -12.56 4.80
N LEU A 210 -7.11 -13.26 4.06
CA LEU A 210 -6.00 -12.67 3.31
C LEU A 210 -6.50 -12.07 1.99
N PRO A 211 -5.82 -11.05 1.46
CA PRO A 211 -6.19 -10.42 0.20
C PRO A 211 -5.79 -11.27 -1.01
N GLU A 212 -6.28 -10.88 -2.18
CA GLU A 212 -5.78 -11.41 -3.45
C GLU A 212 -4.28 -11.12 -3.61
N ARG A 213 -3.56 -12.04 -4.26
CA ARG A 213 -2.10 -11.96 -4.48
C ARG A 213 -1.31 -11.73 -3.19
N PRO A 214 -1.37 -12.66 -2.22
CA PRO A 214 -0.59 -12.58 -0.99
C PRO A 214 0.93 -12.69 -1.21
N ASP A 215 1.36 -12.96 -2.44
CA ASP A 215 2.74 -12.87 -2.90
C ASP A 215 3.22 -11.42 -3.10
N GLU A 216 2.31 -10.43 -3.19
CA GLU A 216 2.62 -9.01 -3.26
C GLU A 216 2.53 -8.34 -1.88
N TYR A 217 3.68 -8.04 -1.25
CA TYR A 217 3.73 -7.49 0.10
C TYR A 217 4.94 -6.57 0.34
N TYR A 218 4.82 -5.77 1.39
CA TYR A 218 5.87 -4.96 2.00
C TYR A 218 6.47 -5.71 3.19
N ARG A 219 7.79 -5.59 3.37
CA ARG A 219 8.56 -6.28 4.42
C ARG A 219 9.48 -5.30 5.13
N TYR A 220 9.40 -5.23 6.46
CA TYR A 220 10.35 -4.45 7.27
C TYR A 220 10.45 -4.96 8.70
N LYS A 221 11.53 -4.58 9.41
CA LYS A 221 11.70 -4.83 10.85
C LYS A 221 11.13 -3.66 11.65
N GLY A 222 10.22 -3.97 12.57
CA GLY A 222 9.49 -2.98 13.36
C GLY A 222 9.19 -3.47 14.78
N SER A 223 8.15 -2.90 15.38
CA SER A 223 7.74 -3.18 16.76
C SER A 223 6.31 -3.67 16.85
N LEU A 224 5.91 -4.09 18.05
CA LEU A 224 4.50 -4.08 18.43
C LEU A 224 3.95 -2.65 18.32
N THR A 225 2.73 -2.50 17.85
CA THR A 225 2.00 -1.21 17.76
C THR A 225 1.24 -0.87 19.04
N THR A 226 1.25 -1.78 20.02
CA THR A 226 0.71 -1.59 21.36
C THR A 226 1.79 -1.78 22.42
N PRO A 227 1.62 -1.20 23.62
CA PRO A 227 2.52 -1.46 24.74
C PRO A 227 2.70 -2.96 25.01
N PRO A 228 3.94 -3.45 25.20
CA PRO A 228 5.14 -2.68 25.53
C PRO A 228 5.98 -2.17 24.34
N CYS A 229 5.49 -2.24 23.09
CA CYS A 229 6.15 -1.71 21.88
C CYS A 229 7.55 -2.29 21.60
N HIS A 230 7.77 -3.57 21.92
CA HIS A 230 9.06 -4.22 21.70
C HIS A 230 9.44 -4.25 20.20
N PRO A 231 10.68 -3.89 19.82
CA PRO A 231 11.16 -3.84 18.44
C PRO A 231 11.57 -5.23 17.92
N THR A 232 10.64 -6.16 17.93
CA THR A 232 10.87 -7.60 17.74
C THR A 232 10.04 -8.21 16.62
N VAL A 233 9.35 -7.37 15.84
CA VAL A 233 8.37 -7.80 14.84
C VAL A 233 8.95 -7.72 13.44
N LEU A 234 8.91 -8.84 12.72
CA LEU A 234 9.05 -8.88 11.27
C LEU A 234 7.68 -8.63 10.63
N TRP A 235 7.48 -7.45 10.07
CA TRP A 235 6.22 -7.06 9.46
C TRP A 235 6.11 -7.55 8.02
N THR A 236 4.97 -8.13 7.68
CA THR A 236 4.53 -8.35 6.30
C THR A 236 3.20 -7.64 6.11
N VAL A 237 3.18 -6.51 5.40
CA VAL A 237 1.94 -5.79 5.08
C VAL A 237 1.58 -6.14 3.64
N PHE A 238 0.40 -6.73 3.41
CA PHE A 238 0.01 -7.09 2.05
C PHE A 238 -0.29 -5.84 1.21
N ARG A 239 0.05 -5.90 -0.08
CA ARG A 239 -0.14 -4.77 -1.00
C ARG A 239 -1.61 -4.51 -1.28
N ASN A 240 -2.37 -5.58 -1.48
CA ASN A 240 -3.78 -5.53 -1.84
C ASN A 240 -4.64 -5.46 -0.57
N PRO A 241 -5.63 -4.56 -0.51
CA PRO A 241 -6.59 -4.56 0.57
C PRO A 241 -7.64 -5.66 0.36
N VAL A 242 -8.33 -6.02 1.43
CA VAL A 242 -9.62 -6.73 1.36
C VAL A 242 -10.76 -5.73 1.42
N GLN A 243 -11.91 -6.11 0.89
CA GLN A 243 -13.13 -5.33 1.03
C GLN A 243 -14.01 -5.89 2.13
N ILE A 244 -14.69 -5.00 2.86
CA ILE A 244 -15.80 -5.32 3.76
C ILE A 244 -16.96 -4.34 3.47
N SER A 245 -18.21 -4.74 3.69
CA SER A 245 -19.33 -3.83 3.42
C SER A 245 -19.37 -2.67 4.42
N GLN A 246 -20.13 -1.63 4.07
CA GLN A 246 -20.38 -0.51 4.96
C GLN A 246 -21.01 -0.98 6.29
N GLU A 247 -21.93 -1.94 6.25
CA GLU A 247 -22.59 -2.50 7.43
C GLU A 247 -21.61 -3.29 8.31
N GLN A 248 -20.69 -4.02 7.69
CA GLN A 248 -19.65 -4.76 8.41
C GLN A 248 -18.68 -3.81 9.12
N LEU A 249 -18.24 -2.74 8.44
CA LEU A 249 -17.40 -1.71 9.06
C LEU A 249 -18.15 -1.00 10.21
N LEU A 250 -19.42 -0.65 9.99
CA LEU A 250 -20.25 0.00 11.01
C LEU A 250 -20.41 -0.86 12.26
N ALA A 251 -20.60 -2.17 12.07
CA ALA A 251 -20.71 -3.13 13.17
C ALA A 251 -19.39 -3.20 13.97
N LEU A 252 -18.25 -3.22 13.29
CA LEU A 252 -16.93 -3.19 13.92
C LEU A 252 -16.72 -1.90 14.74
N GLU A 253 -17.12 -0.75 14.19
CA GLU A 253 -16.95 0.56 14.80
C GLU A 253 -17.89 0.85 15.99
N THR A 254 -18.90 0.01 16.25
CA THR A 254 -19.91 0.29 17.29
C THR A 254 -20.30 -0.84 18.22
N ALA A 255 -19.93 -2.09 17.93
CA ALA A 255 -20.36 -3.21 18.74
C ALA A 255 -19.65 -3.26 20.12
N LEU A 256 -18.44 -2.73 20.21
CA LEU A 256 -17.49 -3.03 21.28
C LEU A 256 -17.23 -1.85 22.22
N TYR A 257 -16.88 -2.15 23.46
CA TYR A 257 -16.52 -1.21 24.52
C TYR A 257 -15.16 -1.58 25.14
N TYR A 258 -14.34 -0.58 25.45
CA TYR A 258 -13.08 -0.71 26.19
C TYR A 258 -13.27 -1.14 27.66
N THR A 259 -14.48 -0.95 28.20
CA THR A 259 -14.81 -1.08 29.62
C THR A 259 -15.49 -2.42 29.92
N HIS A 260 -15.47 -2.82 31.19
CA HIS A 260 -16.29 -3.95 31.67
C HIS A 260 -17.78 -3.58 31.64
N VAL A 261 -18.65 -4.60 31.74
CA VAL A 261 -20.12 -4.44 31.66
C VAL A 261 -20.69 -3.61 32.81
N ASP A 262 -20.05 -3.65 33.97
CA ASP A 262 -20.43 -2.98 35.20
C ASP A 262 -19.75 -1.62 35.40
N ASP A 263 -18.98 -1.16 34.41
CA ASP A 263 -18.34 0.15 34.46
C ASP A 263 -19.40 1.26 34.38
N PRO A 264 -19.49 2.17 35.37
CA PRO A 264 -20.48 3.24 35.38
C PRO A 264 -20.25 4.30 34.29
N SER A 265 -19.11 4.26 33.59
CA SER A 265 -18.76 5.17 32.51
C SER A 265 -18.29 4.38 31.29
N PRO A 266 -19.21 3.72 30.56
CA PRO A 266 -18.86 2.89 29.43
C PRO A 266 -18.19 3.71 28.32
N ARG A 267 -17.15 3.15 27.71
CA ARG A 267 -16.40 3.80 26.62
C ARG A 267 -16.38 2.90 25.39
N GLU A 268 -16.93 3.40 24.30
CA GLU A 268 -16.93 2.71 23.01
C GLU A 268 -15.50 2.44 22.54
N MET A 269 -15.28 1.25 21.99
CA MET A 269 -14.01 0.83 21.43
C MET A 269 -13.88 1.39 20.02
N VAL A 270 -13.36 2.60 19.93
CA VAL A 270 -13.10 3.31 18.67
C VAL A 270 -11.72 3.92 18.65
N ASN A 271 -11.20 4.19 17.45
CA ASN A 271 -9.87 4.76 17.22
C ASN A 271 -8.78 3.98 17.97
N ASN A 272 -8.85 2.65 17.89
CA ASN A 272 -7.93 1.75 18.57
C ASN A 272 -6.66 1.49 17.72
N PHE A 273 -6.16 2.49 17.00
CA PHE A 273 -4.95 2.43 16.18
C PHE A 273 -3.92 3.44 16.66
N ARG A 274 -2.64 3.10 16.54
CA ARG A 274 -1.51 3.98 16.84
C ARG A 274 -1.23 4.90 15.65
N GLN A 275 -0.78 6.12 15.91
CA GLN A 275 -0.30 7.02 14.87
C GLN A 275 0.96 6.47 14.18
N VAL A 276 1.16 6.83 12.92
CA VAL A 276 2.38 6.46 12.18
C VAL A 276 3.64 6.99 12.89
N GLN A 277 4.67 6.16 12.94
CA GLN A 277 5.92 6.44 13.61
C GLN A 277 6.97 6.89 12.60
N GLU A 278 7.92 7.71 13.05
CA GLU A 278 9.00 8.18 12.19
C GLU A 278 9.85 7.01 11.68
N PHE A 279 10.19 7.08 10.39
CA PHE A 279 10.92 6.05 9.66
C PHE A 279 12.24 6.63 9.13
N GLU A 280 13.11 7.08 10.04
CA GLU A 280 14.42 7.62 9.64
C GLU A 280 15.39 6.49 9.25
N GLU A 281 16.01 6.63 8.08
CA GLU A 281 17.10 5.79 7.52
C GLU A 281 16.82 4.28 7.32
N ARG A 282 15.57 3.83 7.47
CA ARG A 282 15.18 2.45 7.19
C ARG A 282 14.68 2.30 5.75
N GLN A 283 14.69 1.07 5.25
CA GLN A 283 14.09 0.71 3.97
C GLN A 283 12.95 -0.28 4.19
N VAL A 284 11.94 -0.19 3.33
CA VAL A 284 10.88 -1.18 3.22
C VAL A 284 11.12 -1.98 1.95
N TYR A 285 11.24 -3.30 2.10
CA TYR A 285 11.41 -4.18 0.96
C TYR A 285 10.06 -4.56 0.37
N ILE A 286 9.96 -4.66 -0.95
CA ILE A 286 8.74 -5.08 -1.65
C ILE A 286 9.01 -6.33 -2.49
N SER A 287 8.09 -7.29 -2.45
CA SER A 287 8.16 -8.53 -3.25
C SER A 287 7.68 -8.35 -4.70
N PHE A 288 7.08 -7.20 -5.02
CA PHE A 288 6.49 -6.89 -6.32
C PHE A 288 7.23 -5.74 -7.02
N ARG A 289 7.26 -5.77 -8.36
CA ARG A 289 7.83 -4.67 -9.15
C ARG A 289 6.79 -3.57 -9.36
N GLN A 290 7.18 -2.33 -9.14
CA GLN A 290 6.34 -1.17 -9.48
C GLN A 290 6.26 -1.02 -11.02
N ALA A 291 5.09 -0.68 -11.57
CA ALA A 291 4.83 -0.69 -13.01
C ALA A 291 5.81 0.16 -13.86
N LEU A 292 6.39 1.23 -13.29
CA LEU A 292 7.43 2.04 -13.94
C LEU A 292 8.73 1.24 -14.19
N GLN A 293 9.02 0.26 -13.35
CA GLN A 293 10.18 -0.61 -13.47
C GLN A 293 9.96 -1.74 -14.48
N MET A 294 8.71 -2.18 -14.68
CA MET A 294 8.36 -3.12 -15.76
C MET A 294 8.62 -2.51 -17.14
N ILE A 295 8.31 -1.21 -17.32
CA ILE A 295 8.58 -0.50 -18.58
C ILE A 295 10.09 -0.39 -18.81
N LEU A 296 10.88 -0.02 -17.79
CA LEU A 296 12.34 0.03 -17.91
C LEU A 296 12.95 -1.35 -18.18
N VAL A 297 12.48 -2.42 -17.52
CA VAL A 297 13.06 -3.77 -17.72
C VAL A 297 12.65 -4.34 -19.08
N GLN A 298 11.37 -4.33 -19.45
CA GLN A 298 10.90 -4.87 -20.74
C GLN A 298 11.38 -4.04 -21.95
N VAL A 299 11.62 -2.74 -21.78
CA VAL A 299 12.13 -1.87 -22.87
C VAL A 299 13.65 -1.84 -22.91
N CYS A 300 14.36 -1.88 -21.76
CA CYS A 300 15.82 -1.77 -21.74
C CYS A 300 16.58 -3.10 -21.79
N GLU A 301 16.03 -4.23 -21.34
CA GLU A 301 16.73 -5.53 -21.46
C GLU A 301 17.10 -5.88 -22.92
N PRO A 302 16.21 -5.70 -23.92
CA PRO A 302 16.57 -5.95 -25.32
C PRO A 302 17.52 -4.91 -25.92
N LEU A 303 17.67 -3.73 -25.30
CA LEU A 303 18.52 -2.63 -25.79
C LEU A 303 19.93 -2.66 -25.19
N LEU A 304 20.14 -3.35 -24.06
CA LEU A 304 21.42 -3.44 -23.36
C LEU A 304 22.36 -4.52 -23.92
N GLU A 305 21.87 -5.43 -24.74
CA GLU A 305 22.73 -6.45 -25.39
C GLU A 305 23.60 -5.87 -26.52
N ASN A 306 23.24 -4.72 -27.10
CA ASN A 306 23.92 -4.18 -28.29
C ASN A 306 24.61 -2.83 -28.14
N ASP A 307 24.68 -2.24 -26.94
CA ASP A 307 25.32 -0.91 -26.78
C ASP A 307 26.29 -0.86 -25.59
N TYR A 308 27.59 -0.91 -25.91
CA TYR A 308 28.69 -0.85 -24.93
C TYR A 308 28.74 0.47 -24.16
N SER A 309 28.11 1.54 -24.67
CA SER A 309 28.14 2.87 -24.05
C SER A 309 27.21 2.99 -22.84
N LEU A 310 26.09 2.25 -22.81
CA LEU A 310 25.13 2.30 -21.69
C LEU A 310 25.62 1.54 -20.45
N LYS A 311 26.44 0.49 -20.63
CA LYS A 311 27.03 -0.28 -19.52
C LYS A 311 27.91 0.57 -18.62
N MET A 312 28.61 1.57 -19.17
CA MET A 312 29.43 2.50 -18.37
C MET A 312 28.62 3.56 -17.61
N ALA A 313 27.46 3.99 -18.14
CA ALA A 313 26.63 4.99 -17.49
C ALA A 313 25.83 4.43 -16.29
N LEU A 314 25.55 3.13 -16.28
CA LEU A 314 24.82 2.44 -15.21
C LEU A 314 25.72 1.83 -14.12
N SER A 315 27.03 1.74 -14.35
CA SER A 315 28.00 1.16 -13.40
C SER A 315 28.59 2.16 -12.39
N THR A 316 28.24 3.45 -12.47
CA THR A 316 28.73 4.46 -11.51
C THR A 316 27.82 4.54 -10.28
N PRO A 317 28.31 4.29 -9.06
CA PRO A 317 27.51 4.46 -7.86
C PRO A 317 27.15 5.93 -7.68
N ALA A 318 25.87 6.23 -7.45
CA ALA A 318 25.44 7.54 -6.98
C ALA A 318 25.81 7.70 -5.49
N SER A 319 27.11 7.77 -5.17
CA SER A 319 27.57 8.04 -3.81
C SER A 319 27.66 9.55 -3.58
N SER A 320 26.89 9.99 -2.58
CA SER A 320 27.03 11.24 -1.81
C SER A 320 27.00 12.57 -2.58
N ALA A 321 25.81 13.16 -2.73
CA ALA A 321 25.69 14.61 -2.86
C ALA A 321 24.44 15.14 -2.15
N LYS A 322 24.62 16.08 -1.23
CA LYS A 322 23.57 16.78 -0.47
C LYS A 322 22.63 17.59 -1.39
N PRO A 323 21.37 17.84 -1.00
CA PRO A 323 20.29 18.24 -1.90
C PRO A 323 20.23 19.74 -2.22
N LYS A 324 21.36 20.41 -2.52
CA LYS A 324 21.34 21.86 -2.82
C LYS A 324 22.06 22.33 -4.08
N THR A 325 22.65 21.46 -4.90
CA THR A 325 23.28 21.89 -6.16
C THR A 325 23.06 20.88 -7.27
N ARG A 326 21.85 20.83 -7.85
CA ARG A 326 21.64 20.24 -9.18
C ARG A 326 22.14 21.23 -10.23
N THR A 327 23.23 20.89 -10.93
CA THR A 327 23.78 21.70 -12.03
C THR A 327 22.91 21.58 -13.28
N ARG A 328 23.05 22.57 -14.18
CA ARG A 328 22.28 22.71 -15.44
C ARG A 328 22.29 21.42 -16.28
N GLU A 329 23.36 20.63 -16.21
CA GLU A 329 23.55 19.36 -16.95
C GLU A 329 22.60 18.23 -16.52
N GLN A 330 22.22 18.12 -15.24
CA GLN A 330 21.25 17.11 -14.80
C GLN A 330 19.81 17.43 -15.25
N LYS A 331 19.49 18.71 -15.46
CA LYS A 331 18.22 19.09 -16.11
C LYS A 331 18.22 18.61 -17.57
N TRP A 332 19.32 18.78 -18.30
CA TRP A 332 19.46 18.29 -19.68
C TRP A 332 19.36 16.77 -19.80
N GLY A 333 19.90 16.00 -18.85
CA GLY A 333 19.76 14.54 -18.82
C GLY A 333 18.30 14.08 -18.77
N ASN A 334 17.46 14.75 -17.98
CA ASN A 334 16.02 14.45 -17.94
C ASN A 334 15.32 14.85 -19.25
N TYR A 335 15.71 15.95 -19.89
CA TYR A 335 15.16 16.34 -21.19
C TYR A 335 15.58 15.39 -22.32
N ILE A 336 16.80 14.85 -22.28
CA ILE A 336 17.29 13.86 -23.24
C ILE A 336 16.54 12.54 -23.06
N LEU A 337 16.34 12.08 -21.81
CA LEU A 337 15.57 10.88 -21.52
C LEU A 337 14.10 11.04 -21.95
N LEU A 338 13.49 12.19 -21.64
CA LEU A 338 12.11 12.49 -22.06
C LEU A 338 11.99 12.58 -23.59
N TRP A 339 12.98 13.16 -24.27
CA TRP A 339 13.04 13.23 -25.72
C TRP A 339 13.21 11.85 -26.34
N GLN A 340 14.09 11.01 -25.81
CA GLN A 340 14.29 9.62 -26.26
C GLN A 340 13.01 8.77 -26.05
N ILE A 341 12.34 8.91 -24.91
CA ILE A 341 11.03 8.27 -24.65
C ILE A 341 9.97 8.76 -25.64
N THR A 342 9.96 10.05 -25.97
CA THR A 342 9.03 10.63 -26.94
C THR A 342 9.30 10.11 -28.36
N GLN A 343 10.56 10.00 -28.77
CA GLN A 343 10.94 9.44 -30.08
C GLN A 343 10.58 7.95 -30.18
N LEU A 344 10.85 7.16 -29.13
CA LEU A 344 10.45 5.75 -29.08
C LEU A 344 8.93 5.56 -29.13
N SER A 345 8.18 6.48 -28.51
CA SER A 345 6.71 6.49 -28.55
C SER A 345 6.18 6.84 -29.95
N LEU A 346 6.84 7.74 -30.67
CA LEU A 346 6.49 8.13 -32.04
C LEU A 346 6.83 7.02 -33.06
N ASP A 347 7.96 6.33 -32.89
CA ASP A 347 8.33 5.19 -33.72
C ASP A 347 7.39 3.99 -33.51
N PHE A 348 6.98 3.75 -32.26
CA PHE A 348 5.94 2.78 -31.93
C PHE A 348 4.60 3.14 -32.59
N ALA A 349 4.20 4.42 -32.52
CA ALA A 349 2.99 4.91 -33.18
C ALA A 349 3.04 4.74 -34.70
N SER A 350 4.19 4.99 -35.33
CA SER A 350 4.41 4.82 -36.78
C SER A 350 4.25 3.36 -37.21
N LYS A 351 4.84 2.42 -36.45
CA LYS A 351 4.72 0.98 -36.71
C LYS A 351 3.28 0.48 -36.54
N CYS A 352 2.56 0.93 -35.50
CA CYS A 352 1.15 0.58 -35.29
C CYS A 352 0.22 1.16 -36.36
N HIS A 353 0.46 2.41 -36.81
CA HIS A 353 -0.33 3.01 -37.88
C HIS A 353 -0.07 2.38 -39.26
N GLY A 354 1.16 1.92 -39.51
CA GLY A 354 1.53 1.17 -40.71
C GLY A 354 0.76 -0.15 -40.85
N MET A 355 0.56 -0.87 -39.73
CA MET A 355 -0.23 -2.12 -39.70
C MET A 355 -1.72 -1.88 -40.03
N ARG A 356 -2.30 -0.76 -39.59
CA ARG A 356 -3.69 -0.39 -39.89
C ARG A 356 -3.96 -0.16 -41.39
N ARG A 357 -2.94 0.20 -42.17
CA ARG A 357 -3.04 0.32 -43.64
C ARG A 357 -2.96 -1.01 -44.37
N MET A 358 -2.41 -2.06 -43.74
CA MET A 358 -2.15 -3.33 -44.41
C MET A 358 -3.24 -4.39 -44.17
N GLN A 359 -3.89 -4.46 -43.02
CA GLN A 359 -4.97 -5.44 -42.78
C GLN A 359 -6.03 -4.89 -41.80
N GLY A 360 -7.29 -4.93 -42.23
CA GLY A 360 -8.42 -4.66 -41.36
C GLY A 360 -8.59 -5.79 -40.33
N LYS A 361 -8.40 -5.45 -39.05
CA LYS A 361 -8.44 -6.32 -37.84
C LYS A 361 -7.26 -7.30 -37.71
N GLY A 362 -6.27 -6.91 -36.91
CA GLY A 362 -5.17 -7.75 -36.44
C GLY A 362 -4.57 -7.20 -35.13
N GLU A 363 -3.87 -8.05 -34.38
CA GLU A 363 -3.14 -7.72 -33.14
C GLU A 363 -1.83 -6.97 -33.44
N CYS A 364 -1.34 -6.18 -32.50
CA CYS A 364 -0.05 -5.49 -32.66
C CYS A 364 1.11 -6.41 -32.27
N ASN A 365 1.95 -6.82 -33.23
CA ASN A 365 3.08 -7.74 -32.96
C ASN A 365 4.15 -7.20 -31.97
N ALA A 366 4.12 -5.90 -31.64
CA ALA A 366 5.04 -5.32 -30.67
C ALA A 366 4.58 -5.51 -29.21
N CYS A 367 3.30 -5.76 -28.97
CA CYS A 367 2.73 -5.85 -27.63
C CYS A 367 1.64 -6.91 -27.47
N SER A 368 1.33 -7.67 -28.52
CA SER A 368 0.35 -8.78 -28.56
C SER A 368 -1.06 -8.41 -28.08
N LEU A 369 -1.42 -7.12 -28.11
CA LEU A 369 -2.73 -6.62 -27.71
C LEU A 369 -3.66 -6.42 -28.91
N PRO A 370 -4.99 -6.53 -28.71
CA PRO A 370 -5.98 -6.11 -29.70
C PRO A 370 -5.79 -4.62 -30.04
N LEU A 371 -5.70 -4.30 -31.34
CA LEU A 371 -5.42 -2.94 -31.84
C LEU A 371 -6.24 -1.81 -31.16
N PRO A 372 -7.55 -1.98 -30.85
CA PRO A 372 -8.33 -0.95 -30.17
C PRO A 372 -7.86 -0.65 -28.73
N GLN A 373 -7.39 -1.66 -28.00
CA GLN A 373 -6.89 -1.52 -26.63
C GLN A 373 -5.48 -0.91 -26.62
N ALA A 374 -4.62 -1.31 -27.57
CA ALA A 374 -3.29 -0.71 -27.74
C ALA A 374 -3.38 0.79 -28.06
N LEU A 375 -4.35 1.19 -28.89
CA LEU A 375 -4.61 2.60 -29.21
C LEU A 375 -5.20 3.36 -28.02
N SER A 376 -6.12 2.76 -27.26
CA SER A 376 -6.65 3.36 -26.02
C SER A 376 -5.54 3.65 -25.01
N PHE A 377 -4.63 2.69 -24.79
CA PHE A 377 -3.45 2.88 -23.94
C PHE A 377 -2.55 4.01 -24.44
N GLN A 378 -2.37 4.10 -25.76
CA GLN A 378 -1.57 5.14 -26.41
C GLN A 378 -2.16 6.56 -26.20
N TRP A 379 -3.48 6.73 -26.32
CA TRP A 379 -4.11 8.03 -26.08
C TRP A 379 -4.05 8.45 -24.62
N SER A 380 -4.21 7.50 -23.69
CA SER A 380 -4.03 7.76 -22.25
C SER A 380 -2.57 8.13 -21.92
N TRP A 381 -1.59 7.46 -22.54
CA TRP A 381 -0.16 7.76 -22.38
C TRP A 381 0.25 9.11 -22.98
N LEU A 382 -0.24 9.44 -24.17
CA LEU A 382 0.01 10.75 -24.80
C LEU A 382 -0.71 11.88 -24.05
N ALA A 383 -1.90 11.64 -23.49
CA ALA A 383 -2.58 12.60 -22.62
C ALA A 383 -1.82 12.81 -21.29
N PHE A 384 -1.23 11.75 -20.73
CA PHE A 384 -0.37 11.82 -19.56
C PHE A 384 0.94 12.57 -19.84
N LEU A 385 1.60 12.30 -20.96
CA LEU A 385 2.79 13.06 -21.38
C LEU A 385 2.46 14.53 -21.67
N ALA A 386 1.32 14.81 -22.31
CA ALA A 386 0.85 16.17 -22.56
C ALA A 386 0.51 16.92 -21.27
N SER A 387 -0.07 16.24 -20.26
CA SER A 387 -0.34 16.86 -18.95
C SER A 387 0.95 17.16 -18.18
N VAL A 388 1.93 16.26 -18.23
CA VAL A 388 3.27 16.46 -17.65
C VAL A 388 4.01 17.62 -18.33
N LEU A 389 3.95 17.72 -19.66
CA LEU A 389 4.55 18.82 -20.43
C LEU A 389 3.83 20.17 -20.19
N SER A 390 2.51 20.15 -19.99
CA SER A 390 1.73 21.38 -19.72
C SER A 390 2.01 22.02 -18.36
N TRP A 391 2.55 21.26 -17.41
CA TRP A 391 2.91 21.76 -16.08
C TRP A 391 4.32 22.36 -15.99
N GLN A 392 5.16 22.20 -17.02
CA GLN A 392 6.60 22.53 -16.95
C GLN A 392 7.08 23.59 -17.96
N CYS A 393 6.17 24.21 -18.73
CA CYS A 393 6.51 25.31 -19.66
C CYS A 393 5.86 26.64 -19.25
N PRO A 394 6.60 27.58 -18.59
CA PRO A 394 6.10 28.94 -18.33
C PRO A 394 6.23 29.88 -19.54
N PHE A 395 6.85 29.46 -20.65
CA PHE A 395 7.10 30.30 -21.81
C PHE A 395 6.77 29.53 -23.11
N GLY A 396 5.58 29.76 -23.65
CA GLY A 396 5.12 29.21 -24.92
C GLY A 396 4.18 30.18 -25.63
N SER A 397 4.44 30.41 -26.92
CA SER A 397 3.82 31.43 -27.78
C SER A 397 2.32 31.16 -28.04
N SER A 398 1.61 32.16 -28.59
CA SER A 398 0.14 32.19 -28.67
C SER A 398 -0.50 31.08 -29.54
N GLU A 399 0.26 30.38 -30.37
CA GLU A 399 -0.24 29.28 -31.22
C GLU A 399 -0.37 27.94 -30.48
N GLU A 400 0.51 27.62 -29.52
CA GLU A 400 0.48 26.35 -28.77
C GLU A 400 -0.73 26.27 -27.83
N ARG A 401 -1.20 27.42 -27.31
CA ARG A 401 -2.45 27.52 -26.54
C ARG A 401 -3.71 27.23 -27.37
N ARG A 402 -3.66 27.36 -28.70
CA ARG A 402 -4.80 27.09 -29.58
C ARG A 402 -5.00 25.59 -29.85
N VAL A 403 -3.91 24.82 -29.87
CA VAL A 403 -3.95 23.36 -30.04
C VAL A 403 -4.48 22.69 -28.77
N ALA A 404 -4.01 23.10 -27.58
CA ALA A 404 -4.50 22.59 -26.30
C ALA A 404 -6.01 22.84 -26.06
N LYS A 405 -6.54 24.00 -26.51
CA LYS A 405 -7.99 24.30 -26.45
C LYS A 405 -8.85 23.48 -27.42
N LYS A 406 -8.29 23.01 -28.54
CA LYS A 406 -9.02 22.21 -29.55
C LYS A 406 -9.15 20.73 -29.15
N VAL A 407 -8.23 20.23 -28.33
CA VAL A 407 -8.27 18.85 -27.81
C VAL A 407 -9.26 18.74 -26.65
N THR A 408 -9.29 19.73 -25.75
CA THR A 408 -10.19 19.76 -24.58
C THR A 408 -11.66 20.00 -24.91
N THR A 409 -11.98 20.57 -26.07
CA THR A 409 -13.38 20.86 -26.48
C THR A 409 -14.07 19.72 -27.24
N LYS A 410 -13.37 18.61 -27.53
CA LYS A 410 -13.94 17.46 -28.26
C LYS A 410 -14.56 16.39 -27.36
N GLU A 411 -14.48 16.51 -26.03
CA GLU A 411 -15.02 15.52 -25.07
C GLU A 411 -16.35 15.92 -24.41
N SER A 412 -16.97 17.04 -24.78
CA SER A 412 -18.23 17.48 -24.16
C SER A 412 -19.44 17.41 -25.10
N PHE A 413 -19.86 16.20 -25.49
CA PHE A 413 -21.16 15.86 -26.12
C PHE A 413 -21.26 14.32 -26.00
N THR A 414 -22.20 13.64 -25.33
CA THR A 414 -23.65 13.82 -25.13
C THR A 414 -24.13 12.88 -24.02
N ASN A 415 -24.99 13.34 -23.09
CA ASN A 415 -26.06 12.50 -22.54
C ASN A 415 -27.18 13.35 -21.90
N ARG A 416 -28.19 13.75 -22.70
CA ARG A 416 -29.55 14.10 -22.22
C ARG A 416 -30.56 13.86 -23.34
N PRO A 417 -31.67 13.13 -23.08
CA PRO A 417 -32.80 13.13 -24.01
C PRO A 417 -33.73 14.32 -23.71
N SER A 418 -34.08 15.03 -24.77
CA SER A 418 -34.99 16.17 -24.78
C SER A 418 -36.45 15.77 -25.05
N ARG A 419 -37.39 16.34 -24.30
CA ARG A 419 -38.76 16.62 -24.78
C ARG A 419 -39.26 17.95 -24.20
N ARG A 420 -39.35 19.00 -25.03
CA ARG A 420 -40.50 19.93 -25.11
C ARG A 420 -40.35 20.88 -26.32
N ARG A 421 -41.52 21.28 -26.84
CA ARG A 421 -41.81 21.81 -28.17
C ARG A 421 -41.57 23.32 -28.31
N LEU A 422 -41.17 23.70 -29.54
CA LEU A 422 -41.64 24.81 -30.42
C LEU A 422 -41.86 26.22 -29.83
N ARG A 423 -41.14 27.23 -30.38
CA ARG A 423 -41.65 28.32 -31.25
C ARG A 423 -40.53 29.32 -31.67
N PRO A 424 -40.74 30.18 -32.70
CA PRO A 424 -39.71 30.56 -33.68
C PRO A 424 -39.12 32.00 -33.58
N MET A 425 -37.92 32.15 -34.19
CA MET A 425 -37.30 33.24 -35.00
C MET A 425 -37.96 34.64 -35.05
N PRO A 426 -37.16 35.74 -35.19
CA PRO A 426 -36.73 36.15 -36.55
C PRO A 426 -35.31 36.77 -36.72
N GLU A 427 -34.73 36.40 -37.88
CA GLU A 427 -34.10 37.21 -38.96
C GLU A 427 -32.74 37.95 -38.82
N ALA A 428 -32.02 37.89 -39.96
CA ALA A 428 -30.63 38.28 -40.29
C ALA A 428 -30.49 39.76 -40.73
N PRO A 429 -29.32 40.32 -41.18
CA PRO A 429 -28.50 39.92 -42.36
C PRO A 429 -26.94 40.00 -42.15
N GLU A 430 -26.04 39.23 -42.81
CA GLU A 430 -25.41 39.35 -44.16
C GLU A 430 -24.81 40.75 -44.48
N LEU A 431 -23.56 41.03 -44.94
CA LEU A 431 -22.44 40.43 -45.72
C LEU A 431 -21.19 41.41 -45.61
N PRO A 432 -20.21 41.52 -46.55
CA PRO A 432 -19.04 40.67 -46.91
C PRO A 432 -17.67 41.44 -46.94
N GLY A 433 -16.56 40.74 -47.31
CA GLY A 433 -15.35 41.37 -47.89
C GLY A 433 -14.01 41.10 -47.18
N THR A 434 -13.21 40.13 -47.63
CA THR A 434 -12.00 40.27 -48.49
C THR A 434 -10.76 40.93 -47.85
N SER A 435 -9.68 40.15 -47.66
CA SER A 435 -8.40 40.38 -48.35
C SER A 435 -7.43 39.23 -48.08
N LYS A 436 -6.70 38.86 -49.15
CA LYS A 436 -5.64 37.87 -49.22
C LYS A 436 -4.31 38.57 -48.96
N GLU A 437 -3.43 37.95 -48.19
CA GLU A 437 -1.99 37.97 -48.47
C GLU A 437 -1.45 36.56 -48.21
N GLY A 438 -0.74 36.02 -49.20
CA GLY A 438 -0.12 34.71 -49.14
C GLY A 438 1.39 34.83 -49.13
N LEU A 439 2.05 33.76 -48.71
CA LEU A 439 3.39 33.39 -49.15
C LEU A 439 3.51 31.85 -49.09
N CYS A 440 3.80 31.28 -50.27
CA CYS A 440 4.16 29.88 -50.51
C CYS A 440 5.56 29.60 -49.89
N PHE A 441 5.97 28.40 -49.50
CA PHE A 441 6.12 27.18 -50.30
C PHE A 441 6.37 25.96 -49.38
N GLY A 442 6.02 24.75 -49.84
CA GLY A 442 6.51 23.48 -49.28
C GLY A 442 5.49 22.35 -49.33
N HIS A 443 5.26 21.80 -50.52
CA HIS A 443 4.30 20.73 -50.80
C HIS A 443 4.61 19.41 -50.05
N TYR A 444 3.66 18.94 -49.25
CA TYR A 444 3.25 17.52 -49.23
C TYR A 444 1.73 17.47 -49.25
N THR A 445 1.17 17.18 -50.42
CA THR A 445 -0.28 17.03 -50.63
C THR A 445 -0.67 15.59 -50.29
N LEU A 446 -1.33 15.35 -49.16
CA LEU A 446 -1.98 14.06 -48.88
C LEU A 446 -3.44 14.10 -49.38
N TRP A 447 -3.72 13.31 -50.41
CA TRP A 447 -5.07 13.05 -50.89
C TRP A 447 -5.85 12.19 -49.88
N LEU A 448 -6.99 12.68 -49.41
CA LEU A 448 -7.99 11.87 -48.68
C LEU A 448 -9.00 11.32 -49.68
N PRO A 449 -9.16 9.99 -49.81
CA PRO A 449 -10.30 9.43 -50.53
C PRO A 449 -11.59 9.69 -49.74
N ARG A 450 -12.50 10.48 -50.33
CA ARG A 450 -13.92 10.40 -50.02
C ARG A 450 -14.37 9.02 -50.47
N HIS A 451 -14.79 8.14 -49.57
CA HIS A 451 -15.84 7.12 -49.76
C HIS A 451 -15.83 6.15 -48.56
N LEU A 452 -16.82 6.28 -47.67
CA LEU A 452 -17.65 5.18 -47.16
C LEU A 452 -18.66 5.77 -46.17
N LYS A 453 -19.86 5.99 -46.71
CA LYS A 453 -21.09 6.18 -45.96
C LYS A 453 -21.55 4.81 -45.43
N TYR A 454 -22.26 4.84 -44.30
CA TYR A 454 -23.08 3.78 -43.72
C TYR A 454 -22.38 2.55 -43.10
N LEU A 455 -22.49 2.43 -41.78
CA LEU A 455 -22.83 1.18 -41.12
C LEU A 455 -23.67 1.47 -39.87
N ARG A 456 -24.89 0.93 -39.87
CA ARG A 456 -25.84 0.88 -38.75
C ARG A 456 -25.21 0.09 -37.61
N VAL A 457 -25.34 0.61 -36.39
CA VAL A 457 -25.15 -0.17 -35.16
C VAL A 457 -26.44 -0.96 -34.95
N LEU A 458 -26.33 -2.29 -34.93
CA LEU A 458 -27.15 -3.18 -34.12
C LEU A 458 -26.32 -3.56 -32.89
#